data_AF-A0A2K9CF25-F1
#
_entry.id   AF-A0A2K9CF25-F1
#
_cell.length_a   1.000
_cell.length_b   1.000
_cell.length_c   1.000
_cell.angle_alpha   90.00
_cell.angle_beta   90.00
_cell.angle_gamma   90.00
#
_symmetry.space_group_name_H-M   'P 1'
#
loop_
_entity.id
_entity.type
_entity.pdbx_description
1 polymer ?
#
loop_
_entity_poly.entity_id
_entity_poly.type
_entity_poly.pdbx_seq_one_letter_code
_entity_poly.pdbx_strand_id
1 'polypeptide(L)' 'MYLLHMLFGRPTQDDWDCVRIIRSHKTMKVVGERFISVDPCEVMASQSYREAIQHIRKMEADDSWVC' A
#
# COMPACT_ATOMS: atom_id res chain seq x y z
N MET A 1 21.94 -5.14 -25.05
CA MET A 1 20.73 -5.73 -24.44
C MET A 1 21.01 -5.88 -22.95
N TYR A 2 20.22 -5.23 -22.09
CA TYR A 2 20.55 -4.99 -20.67
C TYR A 2 20.42 -6.27 -19.82
N LEU A 3 21.45 -6.58 -19.02
CA LEU A 3 21.56 -7.71 -18.06
C LEU A 3 20.29 -7.94 -17.22
N LEU A 4 19.59 -6.86 -16.87
CA LEU A 4 18.33 -6.88 -16.12
C LEU A 4 17.22 -7.68 -16.85
N HIS A 5 17.10 -7.56 -18.17
CA HIS A 5 16.10 -8.33 -18.94
C HIS A 5 16.41 -9.82 -18.99
N MET A 6 17.68 -10.23 -18.85
CA MET A 6 18.04 -11.64 -18.81
C MET A 6 17.80 -12.26 -17.43
N LEU A 7 17.95 -11.47 -16.36
CA LEU A 7 17.79 -11.95 -14.98
C LEU A 7 16.32 -11.98 -14.52
N PHE A 8 15.49 -11.06 -15.01
CA PHE A 8 14.12 -10.87 -14.51
C PHE A 8 13.04 -10.98 -15.60
N GLY A 9 13.43 -11.26 -16.84
CA GLY A 9 12.49 -11.29 -17.97
C GLY A 9 12.00 -9.90 -18.37
N ARG A 10 11.06 -9.87 -19.33
CA ARG A 10 10.30 -8.65 -19.63
C ARG A 10 9.13 -8.54 -18.65
N PRO A 11 8.79 -7.33 -18.17
CA PRO A 11 7.61 -7.13 -17.35
C PRO A 11 6.36 -7.63 -18.08
N THR A 12 5.59 -8.48 -17.41
CA THR A 12 4.33 -9.04 -17.88
C THR A 12 3.21 -7.99 -17.82
N GLN A 13 2.07 -8.29 -18.44
CA GLN A 13 0.90 -7.41 -18.34
C GLN A 13 0.44 -7.23 -16.88
N ASP A 14 0.53 -8.28 -16.08
CA ASP A 14 0.18 -8.26 -14.65
C ASP A 14 1.11 -7.33 -13.85
N ASP A 15 2.40 -7.26 -14.22
CA ASP A 15 3.35 -6.33 -13.60
C ASP A 15 2.96 -4.86 -13.88
N TRP A 16 2.54 -4.58 -15.12
CA TRP A 16 2.06 -3.25 -15.49
C TRP A 16 0.73 -2.89 -14.81
N ASP A 17 -0.13 -3.88 -14.62
CA ASP A 17 -1.41 -3.71 -13.93
C ASP A 17 -1.20 -3.44 -12.44
N CYS A 18 -0.29 -4.17 -11.80
CA CYS A 18 0.16 -3.89 -10.43
C CYS A 18 0.71 -2.46 -10.29
N VAL A 19 1.61 -2.04 -11.19
CA VAL A 19 2.17 -0.67 -11.17
C VAL A 19 1.08 0.38 -11.34
N ARG A 20 0.06 0.11 -12.17
CA ARG A 20 -1.07 1.03 -12.39
C ARG A 20 -1.97 1.13 -11.17
N ILE A 21 -2.27 0.01 -10.50
CA ILE A 21 -3.05 -0.02 -9.24
C ILE A 21 -2.29 0.69 -8.12
N ILE A 22 -0.97 0.49 -8.06
CA ILE A 22 -0.08 1.17 -7.13
C ILE A 22 -0.07 2.69 -7.40
N ARG A 23 0.04 3.10 -8.66
CA ARG A 23 0.02 4.53 -9.05
C ARG A 23 -1.34 5.20 -8.89
N SER A 24 -2.45 4.46 -8.93
CA SER A 24 -3.79 5.02 -8.74
C SER A 24 -4.10 5.29 -7.26
N HIS A 25 -3.40 4.64 -6.34
CA HIS A 25 -3.44 4.99 -4.92
C HIS A 25 -2.67 6.28 -4.69
N LYS A 26 -3.40 7.40 -4.55
CA LYS A 26 -2.87 8.76 -4.32
C LYS A 26 -1.80 8.81 -3.22
N THR A 27 -1.96 7.95 -2.22
CA THR A 27 -1.08 7.81 -1.06
C THR A 27 0.34 7.33 -1.42
N MET A 28 0.54 6.62 -2.53
CA MET A 28 1.84 6.10 -2.95
C MET A 28 2.59 7.11 -3.82
N LYS A 29 3.78 7.51 -3.36
CA LYS A 29 4.71 8.39 -4.08
C LYS A 29 5.99 7.62 -4.36
N VAL A 30 6.39 7.58 -5.63
CA VAL A 30 7.72 7.07 -6.02
C VAL A 30 8.76 8.07 -5.53
N VAL A 31 9.68 7.64 -4.68
CA VAL A 31 10.77 8.46 -4.13
C VAL A 31 12.10 7.91 -4.64
N GLY A 32 12.83 8.74 -5.39
CA GLY A 32 14.04 8.32 -6.09
C GLY A 32 13.78 7.28 -7.18
N GLU A 33 14.81 6.54 -7.58
CA GLU A 33 14.73 5.60 -8.70
C GLU A 33 14.09 4.24 -8.34
N ARG A 34 13.97 3.90 -7.05
CA ARG A 34 13.64 2.53 -6.62
C ARG A 34 12.72 2.38 -5.42
N PHE A 35 12.32 3.47 -4.75
CA PHE A 35 11.51 3.36 -3.54
C PHE A 35 10.09 3.81 -3.80
N ILE A 36 9.14 3.05 -3.26
CA ILE A 36 7.76 3.48 -3.17
C ILE A 36 7.51 3.84 -1.72
N SER A 37 7.26 5.12 -1.47
CA SER A 37 6.88 5.61 -0.17
C SER A 37 5.37 5.82 -0.12
N VAL A 38 4.82 5.86 1.09
CA VAL A 38 3.43 6.22 1.31
C VAL A 38 3.41 7.48 2.17
N ASP A 39 2.63 8.49 1.77
CA ASP A 39 2.48 9.71 2.56
C ASP A 39 1.63 9.43 3.81
N PRO A 40 2.19 9.54 5.03
CA PRO A 40 1.47 9.19 6.25
C PRO A 40 0.21 10.04 6.46
N CYS A 41 0.23 11.31 6.06
CA CYS A 41 -0.92 12.20 6.20
C CYS A 41 -2.06 11.77 5.27
N GLU A 42 -1.75 11.36 4.04
CA GLU A 42 -2.76 10.88 3.10
C GLU A 42 -3.34 9.51 3.53
N VAL A 43 -2.50 8.63 4.11
CA VAL A 43 -2.97 7.37 4.70
C VAL A 43 -3.93 7.63 5.85
N MET A 44 -3.56 8.52 6.78
CA MET A 44 -4.41 8.88 7.93
C MET A 44 -5.71 9.59 7.52
N ALA A 45 -5.70 10.28 6.39
CA ALA A 45 -6.89 10.91 5.81
C ALA A 45 -7.80 9.91 5.06
N SER A 46 -7.28 8.75 4.66
CA SER A 46 -8.06 7.77 3.90
C SER A 46 -9.19 7.16 4.74
N GLN A 47 -10.35 6.97 4.09
CA GLN A 47 -11.54 6.42 4.72
C GLN A 47 -11.31 5.00 5.23
N SER A 48 -10.64 4.17 4.42
CA SER A 48 -10.29 2.79 4.77
C SER A 48 -9.41 2.69 6.01
N TYR A 49 -8.41 3.57 6.15
CA TYR A 49 -7.58 3.62 7.36
C TYR A 49 -8.39 4.01 8.59
N ARG A 50 -9.27 5.03 8.46
CA ARG A 50 -10.13 5.47 9.58
C ARG A 50 -11.09 4.38 10.03
N GLU A 51 -11.70 3.66 9.09
CA GLU A 51 -12.57 2.53 9.36
C GLU A 51 -11.80 1.40 10.07
N ALA A 52 -10.62 1.03 9.56
CA ALA A 52 -9.77 0.02 10.20
C ALA A 52 -9.41 0.39 11.65
N ILE A 53 -9.02 1.64 11.91
CA ILE A 53 -8.72 2.12 13.27
C ILE A 53 -9.97 2.10 14.16
N GLN A 54 -11.14 2.46 13.64
CA GLN A 54 -12.39 2.36 14.39
C GLN A 54 -12.75 0.91 14.74
N HIS A 55 -12.52 -0.03 13.82
CA HIS A 55 -12.73 -1.46 14.08
C HIS A 55 -11.80 -1.97 15.18
N ILE A 56 -10.50 -1.64 15.12
CA ILE A 56 -9.52 -2.00 16.15
C ILE A 56 -9.94 -1.45 17.52
N ARG A 57 -10.32 -0.16 17.59
CA ARG A 57 -10.77 0.46 18.84
C ARG A 57 -12.04 -0.17 19.41
N LYS A 58 -12.95 -0.63 18.56
CA LYS A 58 -14.15 -1.37 19.00
C LYS A 58 -13.77 -2.73 19.57
N MET A 59 -12.87 -3.45 18.92
CA MET A 59 -12.36 -4.73 19.44
C MET A 59 -11.65 -4.55 20.79
N GLU A 60 -10.81 -3.53 20.93
CA GLU A 60 -10.14 -3.20 22.20
C GLU A 60 -11.13 -2.82 23.31
N ALA A 61 -12.27 -2.20 22.97
CA ALA A 61 -13.32 -1.88 23.92
C ALA A 61 -14.18 -3.10 24.31
N ASP A 62 -14.41 -4.01 23.35
CA ASP A 62 -15.18 -5.25 23.55
C ASP A 62 -14.40 -6.29 24.39
N ASP A 63 -13.05 -6.26 24.37
CA ASP A 63 -12.19 -7.07 25.24
C ASP A 63 -12.30 -6.71 26.75
N SER A 64 -13.15 -5.75 27.13
CA SER A 64 -13.44 -5.41 28.53
C SER A 64 -14.35 -6.41 29.27
N TRP A 65 -14.78 -7.50 28.62
CA TRP A 65 -15.66 -8.53 29.22
C TRP A 65 -15.00 -9.87 29.53
N VAL A 66 -13.67 -9.98 29.47
CA VAL A 66 -12.95 -11.17 29.97
C VAL A 66 -12.61 -10.99 31.46
N CYS A 67 -13.64 -11.08 32.30
CA CYS A 67 -13.54 -11.36 33.75
C CYS A 67 -14.67 -12.31 34.13
#